data_AF-A0A2N1Q556-F1
#
_entry.id   AF-A0A2N1Q556-F1
#
_cell.length_a   1.000
_cell.length_b   1.000
_cell.length_c   1.000
_cell.angle_alpha   90.00
_cell.angle_beta   90.00
_cell.angle_gamma   90.00
#
_symmetry.space_group_name_H-M   'P 1'
#
loop_
_entity.id
_entity.type
_entity.pdbx_description
1 polymer ?
#
loop_
_entity_poly.entity_id
_entity_poly.type
_entity_poly.pdbx_seq_one_letter_code
_entity_poly.pdbx_strand_id
1 'polypeptide(L)'
;MLQFKNEREVEALAIQTQMKLAVQSKVQAHKDQVAAGTAVQPDTTGVKESYMNDYEGTKEEFKDQNQERVEYANAVLNGNVEQYMVGTYQFEKASGSLTETVTYHNYILNTDGTYSEAHGWTTNESEEHTSTDTGTWSVADGILTLTNQDQEVTEFVIEGNHIVFETLDGVFMTYKKAKTND
;
A
#
# COMPACT_ATOMS: atom_id res chain seq x y z
N MET A 1 -31.71 7.23 -24.23
CA MET A 1 -30.47 7.14 -23.41
C MET A 1 -29.43 8.22 -23.71
N LEU A 2 -29.24 8.71 -24.95
CA LEU A 2 -28.29 9.80 -25.22
C LEU A 2 -28.68 11.16 -24.60
N GLN A 3 -29.97 11.48 -24.55
CA GLN A 3 -30.46 12.79 -24.10
C GLN A 3 -30.20 13.05 -22.60
N PHE A 4 -30.46 12.05 -21.75
CA PHE A 4 -30.17 12.11 -20.30
C PHE A 4 -28.68 12.21 -19.95
N LYS A 5 -27.78 11.70 -20.79
CA LYS A 5 -26.32 11.82 -20.54
C LYS A 5 -25.84 13.25 -20.79
N ASN A 6 -26.30 13.88 -21.86
CA ASN A 6 -25.96 15.28 -22.18
C ASN A 6 -26.50 16.26 -21.14
N GLU A 7 -27.71 16.05 -20.62
CA GLU A 7 -28.32 16.91 -19.59
C GLU A 7 -27.51 16.87 -18.27
N ARG A 8 -27.06 15.69 -17.83
CA ARG A 8 -26.22 15.54 -16.64
C ARG A 8 -24.83 16.18 -16.78
N GLU A 9 -24.24 16.12 -17.97
CA GLU A 9 -22.95 16.78 -18.24
C GLU A 9 -23.08 18.31 -18.21
N VAL A 10 -24.17 18.86 -18.73
CA VAL A 10 -24.46 20.31 -18.67
C VAL A 10 -24.69 20.78 -17.24
N GLU A 11 -25.46 20.02 -16.44
CA GLU A 11 -25.68 20.34 -15.02
C GLU A 11 -24.37 20.27 -14.20
N ALA A 12 -23.54 19.25 -14.42
CA ALA A 12 -22.25 19.12 -13.75
C ALA A 12 -21.32 20.29 -14.10
N LEU A 13 -21.29 20.72 -15.37
CA LEU A 13 -20.50 21.86 -15.82
C LEU A 13 -21.01 23.18 -15.22
N ALA A 14 -22.33 23.34 -15.10
CA ALA A 14 -22.94 24.50 -14.47
C ALA A 14 -22.59 24.59 -12.98
N ILE A 15 -22.66 23.47 -12.25
CA ILE A 15 -22.27 23.39 -10.83
C ILE A 15 -20.77 23.69 -10.68
N GLN A 16 -19.92 23.09 -11.52
CA GLN A 16 -18.47 23.34 -11.50
C GLN A 16 -18.15 24.83 -11.74
N THR A 17 -18.86 25.47 -12.68
CA THR A 17 -18.70 26.90 -12.98
C THR A 17 -19.13 27.76 -11.79
N GLN A 18 -20.26 27.45 -11.16
CA GLN A 18 -20.73 28.16 -9.97
C GLN A 18 -19.76 28.02 -8.79
N MET A 19 -19.24 26.81 -8.56
CA MET A 19 -18.24 26.58 -7.51
C MET A 19 -16.96 27.38 -7.76
N LYS A 20 -16.48 27.43 -9.01
CA LYS A 20 -15.30 28.21 -9.39
C LYS A 20 -15.51 29.71 -9.13
N LEU A 21 -16.66 30.25 -9.51
CA LEU A 21 -17.00 31.66 -9.27
C LEU A 21 -17.14 31.96 -7.78
N ALA A 22 -17.74 31.06 -7.00
CA ALA A 22 -17.88 31.21 -5.56
C ALA A 22 -16.52 31.23 -4.84
N VAL A 23 -15.59 30.35 -5.24
CA VAL A 23 -14.23 30.33 -4.70
C VAL A 23 -13.48 31.61 -5.09
N GLN A 24 -13.56 32.04 -6.35
CA GLN A 24 -12.94 33.30 -6.79
C GLN A 24 -13.48 34.52 -6.04
N SER A 25 -14.79 34.57 -5.80
CA SER A 25 -15.43 35.64 -5.03
C SER A 25 -14.94 35.66 -3.57
N LYS A 26 -14.83 34.49 -2.92
CA LYS A 26 -14.28 34.38 -1.56
C LYS A 26 -12.81 34.81 -1.48
N VAL A 27 -11.99 34.40 -2.46
CA VAL A 27 -10.58 34.81 -2.55
C VAL A 27 -10.47 36.32 -2.71
N GLN A 28 -11.30 36.93 -3.56
CA GLN A 28 -11.28 38.38 -3.76
C GLN A 28 -11.74 39.13 -2.49
N ALA A 29 -12.82 38.68 -1.85
CA ALA A 29 -13.28 39.26 -0.58
C ALA A 29 -12.19 39.20 0.51
N HIS A 30 -11.45 38.09 0.60
CA HIS A 30 -10.33 37.98 1.54
C HIS A 30 -9.17 38.93 1.18
N LYS A 31 -8.82 39.06 -0.11
CA LYS A 31 -7.81 40.04 -0.56
C LYS A 31 -8.20 41.48 -0.17
N ASP A 32 -9.47 41.82 -0.34
CA ASP A 32 -9.99 43.14 0.01
C ASP A 32 -9.95 43.37 1.53
N GLN A 33 -10.26 42.34 2.33
CA GLN A 33 -10.15 42.40 3.80
C GLN A 33 -8.71 42.56 4.30
N VAL A 34 -7.75 41.88 3.64
CA VAL A 34 -6.32 42.02 3.91
C VAL A 34 -5.84 43.43 3.55
N ALA A 35 -6.23 43.95 2.38
CA ALA A 35 -5.91 45.32 1.96
C ALA A 35 -6.51 46.39 2.89
N ALA A 36 -7.71 46.15 3.42
CA ALA A 36 -8.35 47.01 4.41
C ALA A 36 -7.75 46.89 5.83
N GLY A 37 -6.78 45.99 6.05
CA GLY A 37 -6.17 45.74 7.36
C GLY A 37 -7.10 45.06 8.37
N THR A 38 -8.20 44.49 7.91
CA THR A 38 -9.22 43.83 8.74
C THR A 38 -9.06 42.31 8.80
N ALA A 39 -8.20 41.76 7.95
CA ALA A 39 -7.75 40.37 7.99
C ALA A 39 -6.23 40.31 7.85
N VAL A 40 -5.61 39.26 8.40
CA VAL A 40 -4.18 38.98 8.25
C VAL A 40 -4.02 37.93 7.16
N GLN A 41 -3.02 38.09 6.30
CA GLN A 41 -2.69 37.08 5.31
C GLN A 41 -2.25 35.80 6.06
N PRO A 42 -2.76 34.61 5.69
CA PRO A 42 -2.34 33.37 6.32
C PRO A 42 -0.83 33.19 6.14
N ASP A 43 -0.16 32.73 7.19
CA ASP A 43 1.26 32.38 7.11
C ASP A 43 1.42 31.14 6.23
N THR A 44 2.00 31.34 5.04
CA THR A 44 2.29 30.26 4.08
C THR A 44 3.74 29.79 4.17
N THR A 45 4.49 30.26 5.17
CA THR A 45 5.86 29.81 5.42
C THR A 45 5.85 28.31 5.70
N GLY A 46 6.72 27.56 5.02
CA GLY A 46 6.77 26.10 5.13
C GLY A 46 5.73 25.32 4.32
N VAL A 47 4.63 25.93 3.84
CA VAL A 47 3.62 25.22 3.02
C VAL A 47 4.22 24.71 1.70
N LYS A 48 5.02 25.55 1.04
CA LYS A 48 5.72 25.17 -0.20
C LYS A 48 6.74 24.07 0.06
N GLU A 49 7.49 24.15 1.15
CA GLU A 49 8.50 23.16 1.52
C GLU A 49 7.85 21.82 1.88
N SER A 50 6.78 21.83 2.68
CA SER A 50 5.96 20.65 2.96
C SER A 50 5.46 20.01 1.67
N TYR A 51 4.85 20.77 0.76
CA TYR A 51 4.35 20.24 -0.50
C TYR A 51 5.46 19.64 -1.37
N MET A 52 6.64 20.29 -1.43
CA MET A 52 7.76 19.79 -2.21
C MET A 52 8.37 18.53 -1.58
N ASN A 53 8.45 18.46 -0.25
CA ASN A 53 8.90 17.27 0.47
C ASN A 53 7.93 16.10 0.26
N ASP A 54 6.62 16.34 0.34
CA ASP A 54 5.57 15.34 0.09
C ASP A 54 5.66 14.83 -1.36
N TYR A 55 5.87 15.74 -2.31
CA TYR A 55 6.03 15.41 -3.73
C TYR A 55 7.30 14.60 -4.00
N GLU A 56 8.44 14.99 -3.42
CA GLU A 56 9.69 14.26 -3.56
C GLU A 56 9.60 12.87 -2.94
N GLY A 57 8.99 12.75 -1.75
CA GLY A 57 8.71 11.46 -1.12
C GLY A 57 7.86 10.54 -2.00
N THR A 58 6.73 11.05 -2.49
CA THR A 58 5.82 10.30 -3.39
C THR A 58 6.53 9.86 -4.68
N LYS A 59 7.41 10.71 -5.22
CA LYS A 59 8.15 10.40 -6.45
C LYS A 59 9.19 9.30 -6.22
N GLU A 60 9.91 9.34 -5.11
CA GLU A 60 10.89 8.29 -4.78
C GLU A 60 10.17 6.96 -4.48
N GLU A 61 9.07 6.96 -3.74
CA GLU A 61 8.23 5.76 -3.56
C GLU A 61 7.77 5.16 -4.89
N PHE A 62 7.31 6.00 -5.82
CA PHE A 62 6.88 5.55 -7.14
C PHE A 62 8.03 4.94 -7.96
N LYS A 63 9.24 5.49 -7.86
CA LYS A 63 10.42 4.93 -8.53
C LYS A 63 10.79 3.57 -7.96
N ASP A 64 10.84 3.44 -6.63
CA ASP A 64 11.16 2.19 -5.94
C ASP A 64 10.17 1.10 -6.35
N GLN A 65 8.86 1.37 -6.26
CA GLN A 65 7.81 0.44 -6.68
C GLN A 65 7.93 0.07 -8.17
N ASN A 66 8.22 1.04 -9.04
CA ASN A 66 8.34 0.75 -10.46
C ASN A 66 9.60 -0.07 -10.78
N GLN A 67 10.70 0.15 -10.08
CA GLN A 67 11.89 -0.67 -10.19
C GLN A 67 11.59 -2.11 -9.74
N GLU A 68 10.95 -2.29 -8.58
CA GLU A 68 10.55 -3.61 -8.06
C GLU A 68 9.64 -4.36 -9.04
N ARG A 69 8.69 -3.67 -9.67
CA ARG A 69 7.82 -4.24 -10.72
C ARG A 69 8.60 -4.68 -11.96
N VAL A 70 9.61 -3.91 -12.37
CA VAL A 70 10.47 -4.26 -13.51
C VAL A 70 11.34 -5.47 -13.17
N GLU A 71 11.91 -5.53 -11.96
CA GLU A 71 12.70 -6.66 -11.50
C GLU A 71 11.87 -7.96 -11.46
N TYR A 72 10.65 -7.90 -10.90
CA TYR A 72 9.73 -9.04 -10.92
C TYR A 72 9.32 -9.44 -12.35
N ALA A 73 8.97 -8.47 -13.21
CA ALA A 73 8.64 -8.76 -14.61
C ALA A 73 9.81 -9.43 -15.35
N ASN A 74 11.05 -9.00 -15.10
CA ASN A 74 12.24 -9.65 -15.63
C ASN A 74 12.41 -11.07 -15.08
N ALA A 75 12.13 -11.30 -13.79
CA ALA A 75 12.16 -12.64 -13.21
C ALA A 75 11.14 -13.58 -13.87
N VAL A 76 9.92 -13.10 -14.11
CA VAL A 76 8.87 -13.82 -14.84
C VAL A 76 9.32 -14.16 -16.26
N LEU A 77 9.82 -13.17 -17.01
CA LEU A 77 10.27 -13.37 -18.40
C LEU A 77 11.44 -14.37 -18.52
N ASN A 78 12.30 -14.42 -17.51
CA ASN A 78 13.47 -15.30 -17.48
C ASN A 78 13.22 -16.65 -16.78
N GLY A 79 12.00 -16.89 -16.25
CA GLY A 79 11.69 -18.11 -15.50
C GLY A 79 12.40 -18.21 -14.14
N ASN A 80 12.83 -17.09 -13.57
CA ASN A 80 13.60 -17.03 -12.32
C ASN A 80 12.78 -16.49 -11.13
N VAL A 81 11.45 -16.66 -11.18
CA VAL A 81 10.55 -16.13 -10.14
C VAL A 81 10.88 -16.72 -8.78
N GLU A 82 11.15 -18.02 -8.69
CA GLU A 82 11.52 -18.66 -7.43
C GLU A 82 12.78 -18.02 -6.81
N GLN A 83 13.83 -17.82 -7.60
CA GLN A 83 15.04 -17.13 -7.12
C GLN A 83 14.74 -15.69 -6.68
N TYR A 84 13.87 -14.99 -7.40
CA TYR A 84 13.42 -13.65 -7.02
C TYR A 84 12.63 -13.64 -5.71
N MET A 85 11.89 -14.70 -5.38
CA MET A 85 11.10 -14.79 -4.16
C MET A 85 11.93 -15.13 -2.92
N VAL A 86 13.10 -15.76 -3.05
CA VAL A 86 13.96 -16.09 -1.89
C VAL A 86 14.27 -14.84 -1.05
N GLY A 87 14.01 -14.90 0.26
CA GLY A 87 14.30 -13.83 1.21
C GLY A 87 13.32 -13.77 2.37
N THR A 88 13.45 -12.73 3.20
CA THR A 88 12.57 -12.49 4.34
C THR A 88 11.47 -11.52 3.96
N TYR A 89 10.21 -11.86 4.25
CA TYR A 89 9.03 -11.01 4.10
C TYR A 89 8.53 -10.63 5.48
N GLN A 90 8.25 -9.35 5.69
CA GLN A 90 7.80 -8.81 6.97
C GLN A 90 6.44 -8.17 6.81
N PHE A 91 5.56 -8.34 7.80
CA PHE A 91 4.26 -7.69 7.79
C PHE A 91 4.40 -6.18 7.68
N GLU A 92 3.73 -5.61 6.68
CA GLU A 92 3.73 -4.17 6.40
C GLU A 92 2.42 -3.54 6.91
N LYS A 93 1.28 -4.12 6.51
CA LYS A 93 -0.04 -3.57 6.78
C LYS A 93 -1.16 -4.58 6.60
N ALA A 94 -2.31 -4.24 7.17
CA ALA A 94 -3.59 -4.89 6.87
C ALA A 94 -4.55 -3.86 6.21
N SER A 95 -5.40 -4.32 5.29
CA SER A 95 -6.41 -3.46 4.65
C SER A 95 -7.55 -3.04 5.57
N GLY A 96 -7.73 -3.76 6.68
CA GLY A 96 -8.80 -3.57 7.65
C GLY A 96 -8.31 -3.73 9.09
N SER A 97 -9.23 -3.58 10.03
CA SER A 97 -8.93 -3.79 11.44
C SER A 97 -8.71 -5.27 11.73
N LEU A 98 -7.58 -5.58 12.37
CA LEU A 98 -7.32 -6.89 12.93
C LEU A 98 -7.90 -6.94 14.35
N THR A 99 -8.34 -8.13 14.77
CA THR A 99 -8.79 -8.39 16.15
C THR A 99 -7.64 -8.36 17.16
N GLU A 100 -6.41 -8.47 16.66
CA GLU A 100 -5.17 -8.56 17.41
C GLU A 100 -4.16 -7.53 16.89
N THR A 101 -3.20 -7.16 17.74
CA THR A 101 -2.10 -6.29 17.35
C THR A 101 -0.89 -7.13 16.98
N VAL A 102 -0.56 -7.17 15.70
CA VAL A 102 0.64 -7.85 15.18
C VAL A 102 1.88 -7.13 15.71
N THR A 103 2.71 -7.87 16.46
CA THR A 103 4.01 -7.37 16.96
C THR A 103 5.10 -7.65 15.94
N TYR A 104 5.08 -8.85 15.35
CA TYR A 104 5.90 -9.21 14.19
C TYR A 104 5.20 -10.34 13.45
N HIS A 105 5.33 -10.41 12.13
CA HIS A 105 4.91 -11.57 11.36
C HIS A 105 5.81 -11.66 10.14
N ASN A 106 6.63 -12.70 10.09
CA ASN A 106 7.67 -12.85 9.09
C ASN A 106 7.62 -14.22 8.42
N TYR A 107 7.83 -14.23 7.11
CA TYR A 107 8.14 -15.43 6.34
C TYR A 107 9.59 -15.38 5.86
N ILE A 108 10.27 -16.51 5.85
CA ILE A 108 11.59 -16.67 5.24
C ILE A 108 11.47 -17.74 4.17
N LEU A 109 11.61 -17.36 2.90
CA LEU A 109 11.62 -18.29 1.76
C LEU A 109 13.06 -18.65 1.44
N ASN A 110 13.43 -19.92 1.65
CA ASN A 110 14.79 -20.41 1.46
C ASN A 110 15.04 -20.88 0.03
N THR A 111 16.30 -20.87 -0.40
CA THR A 111 16.72 -21.32 -1.74
C THR A 111 16.49 -22.79 -2.02
N ASP A 112 16.29 -23.61 -0.98
CA ASP A 112 16.05 -25.05 -1.10
C ASP A 112 14.56 -25.41 -1.24
N GLY A 113 13.69 -24.41 -1.38
CA GLY A 113 12.24 -24.60 -1.49
C GLY A 113 11.53 -24.77 -0.14
N THR A 114 12.22 -24.60 0.98
CA THR A 114 11.60 -24.59 2.32
C THR A 114 11.26 -23.18 2.78
N TYR A 115 10.32 -23.05 3.71
CA TYR A 115 10.04 -21.79 4.38
C TYR A 115 10.02 -21.92 5.90
N SER A 116 10.16 -20.78 6.57
CA SER A 116 9.88 -20.64 8.00
C SER A 116 9.02 -19.41 8.24
N GLU A 117 8.04 -19.55 9.12
CA GLU A 117 7.15 -18.50 9.59
C GLU A 117 7.40 -18.23 11.07
N ALA A 118 7.36 -16.97 11.46
CA ALA A 118 7.29 -16.57 12.85
C ALA A 118 6.28 -15.43 13.00
N HIS A 119 5.27 -15.63 13.84
CA HIS A 119 4.22 -14.67 14.12
C HIS A 119 4.15 -14.41 15.62
N GLY A 120 4.07 -13.15 16.01
CA GLY A 120 3.81 -12.72 17.36
C GLY A 120 2.75 -11.63 17.37
N TRP A 121 1.75 -11.77 18.25
CA TRP A 121 0.63 -10.85 18.35
C TRP A 121 0.20 -10.67 19.79
N THR A 122 -0.53 -9.59 20.04
CA THR A 122 -1.15 -9.32 21.34
C THR A 122 -2.66 -9.19 21.18
N THR A 123 -3.39 -9.73 22.15
CA THR A 123 -4.84 -9.57 22.23
C THR A 123 -5.20 -8.29 22.97
N ASN A 124 -6.49 -7.92 22.95
CA ASN A 124 -6.99 -6.79 23.74
C ASN A 124 -6.78 -6.95 25.26
N GLU A 125 -6.52 -8.17 25.72
CA GLU A 125 -6.20 -8.47 27.12
C GLU A 125 -4.70 -8.32 27.42
N SER A 126 -3.90 -7.85 26.44
CA SER A 126 -2.44 -7.69 26.53
C SER A 126 -1.68 -9.00 26.77
N GLU A 127 -2.27 -10.14 26.40
CA GLU A 127 -1.58 -11.42 26.38
C GLU A 127 -0.71 -11.51 25.12
N GLU A 128 0.57 -11.84 25.30
CA GLU A 128 1.52 -12.06 24.20
C GLU A 128 1.44 -13.50 23.73
N HIS A 129 1.24 -13.67 22.43
CA HIS A 129 1.24 -14.97 21.78
C HIS A 129 2.32 -15.02 20.72
N THR A 130 2.87 -16.20 20.51
CA THR A 130 3.79 -16.49 19.42
C THR A 130 3.44 -17.82 18.78
N SER A 131 3.65 -17.91 17.46
CA SER A 131 3.61 -19.14 16.70
C SER A 131 4.76 -19.18 15.71
N THR A 132 5.14 -20.39 15.34
CA THR A 132 6.11 -20.65 14.29
C THR A 132 5.61 -21.80 13.44
N ASP A 133 5.83 -21.71 12.14
CA ASP A 133 5.52 -22.80 11.21
C ASP A 133 6.67 -22.99 10.22
N THR A 134 6.74 -24.16 9.59
CA THR A 134 7.73 -24.49 8.57
C THR A 134 7.12 -25.40 7.52
N GLY A 135 7.68 -25.37 6.32
CA GLY A 135 7.19 -26.24 5.26
C GLY A 135 7.92 -26.02 3.95
N THR A 136 7.24 -26.29 2.86
CA THR A 136 7.73 -26.05 1.50
C THR A 136 6.96 -24.94 0.83
N TRP A 137 7.59 -24.29 -0.15
CA TRP A 137 6.93 -23.28 -0.97
C TRP A 137 7.18 -23.51 -2.46
N SER A 138 6.26 -23.00 -3.28
CA SER A 138 6.40 -23.00 -4.74
C SER A 138 5.66 -21.81 -5.34
N VAL A 139 5.97 -21.46 -6.59
CA VAL A 139 5.30 -20.39 -7.31
C VAL A 139 4.75 -20.90 -8.63
N ALA A 140 3.46 -20.69 -8.86
CA ALA A 140 2.81 -20.98 -10.13
C ALA A 140 1.83 -19.86 -10.46
N ASP A 141 1.83 -19.40 -11.72
CA ASP A 141 0.86 -18.42 -12.24
C ASP A 141 0.72 -17.13 -11.38
N GLY A 142 1.82 -16.68 -10.77
CA GLY A 142 1.84 -15.48 -9.92
C GLY A 142 1.30 -15.68 -8.51
N ILE A 143 1.05 -16.93 -8.12
CA ILE A 143 0.62 -17.34 -6.78
C ILE A 143 1.78 -18.03 -6.09
N LEU A 144 2.15 -17.52 -4.91
CA LEU A 144 3.03 -18.22 -3.97
C LEU A 144 2.16 -19.16 -3.14
N THR A 145 2.52 -20.43 -3.11
CA THR A 145 1.86 -21.46 -2.30
C THR A 145 2.81 -21.93 -1.21
N LEU A 146 2.40 -21.82 0.05
CA LEU A 146 3.07 -22.43 1.20
C LEU A 146 2.32 -23.71 1.59
N THR A 147 3.06 -24.76 1.90
CA THR A 147 2.50 -26.02 2.40
C THR A 147 3.24 -26.43 3.66
N ASN A 148 2.55 -26.44 4.79
CA ASN A 148 3.16 -26.75 6.08
C ASN A 148 3.30 -28.25 6.33
N GLN A 149 3.86 -28.61 7.49
CA GLN A 149 4.07 -30.02 7.88
C GLN A 149 2.77 -30.82 7.97
N ASP A 150 1.67 -30.16 8.33
CA ASP A 150 0.33 -30.74 8.43
C ASP A 150 -0.42 -30.80 7.08
N GLN A 151 0.25 -30.44 5.98
CA GLN A 151 -0.31 -30.37 4.62
C GLN A 151 -1.40 -29.29 4.44
N GLU A 152 -1.45 -28.32 5.33
CA GLU A 152 -2.27 -27.13 5.15
C GLU A 152 -1.61 -26.21 4.13
N VAL A 153 -2.44 -25.59 3.29
CA VAL A 153 -2.01 -24.77 2.16
C VAL A 153 -2.44 -23.34 2.36
N THR A 154 -1.49 -22.42 2.22
CA THR A 154 -1.73 -20.97 2.25
C THR A 154 -1.25 -20.37 0.93
N GLU A 155 -2.13 -19.63 0.26
CA GLU A 155 -1.85 -19.00 -1.03
C GLU A 155 -1.72 -17.48 -0.88
N PHE A 156 -0.72 -16.92 -1.57
CA PHE A 156 -0.47 -15.49 -1.61
C PHE A 156 -0.42 -15.01 -3.05
N VAL A 157 -1.00 -13.84 -3.30
CA VAL A 157 -0.80 -13.10 -4.55
C VAL A 157 0.56 -12.41 -4.49
N ILE A 158 1.35 -12.55 -5.55
CA ILE A 158 2.66 -11.88 -5.66
C ILE A 158 2.48 -10.52 -6.33
N GLU A 159 2.88 -9.47 -5.63
CA GLU A 159 2.84 -8.08 -6.10
C GLU A 159 4.23 -7.46 -6.06
N GLY A 160 5.08 -7.84 -7.02
CA GLY A 160 6.49 -7.43 -7.03
C GLY A 160 7.24 -8.02 -5.84
N ASN A 161 7.77 -7.16 -4.96
CA ASN A 161 8.42 -7.56 -3.72
C ASN A 161 7.43 -7.74 -2.54
N HIS A 162 6.12 -7.68 -2.79
CA HIS A 162 5.11 -7.97 -1.78
C HIS A 162 4.45 -9.32 -2.02
N ILE A 163 4.01 -9.94 -0.93
CA ILE A 163 3.05 -11.04 -0.95
C ILE A 163 1.81 -10.62 -0.17
N VAL A 164 0.64 -10.98 -0.70
CA VAL A 164 -0.65 -10.57 -0.15
C VAL A 164 -1.50 -11.81 0.10
N PHE A 165 -1.97 -11.96 1.33
CA PHE A 165 -2.88 -13.02 1.76
C PHE A 165 -4.22 -12.41 2.17
N GLU A 166 -5.32 -13.04 1.76
CA GLU A 166 -6.67 -12.67 2.17
C GLU A 166 -7.13 -13.60 3.31
N THR A 167 -7.44 -13.02 4.48
CA THR A 167 -8.00 -13.78 5.59
C THR A 167 -9.43 -14.21 5.28
N LEU A 168 -9.97 -15.16 6.06
CA LEU A 168 -11.37 -15.59 5.93
C LEU A 168 -12.39 -14.45 6.11
N ASP A 169 -12.00 -13.39 6.79
CA ASP A 169 -12.82 -12.20 7.02
C ASP A 169 -12.69 -11.14 5.90
N GLY A 170 -11.96 -11.45 4.83
CA GLY A 170 -11.73 -10.55 3.69
C GLY A 170 -10.74 -9.41 3.99
N VAL A 171 -9.90 -9.57 5.01
CA VAL A 171 -8.81 -8.62 5.31
C VAL A 171 -7.57 -9.04 4.54
N PHE A 172 -6.96 -8.11 3.80
CA PHE A 172 -5.72 -8.37 3.09
C PHE A 172 -4.54 -8.03 3.99
N MET A 173 -3.70 -9.01 4.25
CA MET A 173 -2.41 -8.83 4.93
C MET A 173 -1.32 -8.73 3.88
N THR A 174 -0.58 -7.62 3.91
CA THR A 174 0.53 -7.35 2.98
C THR A 174 1.85 -7.54 3.70
N TYR A 175 2.74 -8.31 3.10
CA TYR A 175 4.09 -8.52 3.58
C TYR A 175 5.09 -8.04 2.54
N LYS A 176 6.10 -7.30 2.98
CA LYS A 176 7.13 -6.73 2.13
C LYS A 176 8.44 -7.49 2.28
N LYS A 177 9.09 -7.79 1.16
CA LYS A 177 10.44 -8.35 1.17
C LYS A 177 11.43 -7.36 1.77
N ALA A 178 12.16 -7.78 2.79
CA ALA A 178 13.23 -7.00 3.40
C ALA A 178 14.32 -6.74 2.35
N LYS A 179 14.81 -5.50 2.28
CA LYS A 179 15.98 -5.16 1.45
C LYS A 179 17.18 -5.95 1.98
N THR A 180 17.84 -6.73 1.12
CA THR A 180 19.17 -7.26 1.42
C THR A 180 20.13 -6.08 1.46
N ASN A 181 20.77 -5.86 2.61
CA ASN A 181 21.89 -4.92 2.68
C ASN A 181 23.05 -5.57 1.92
N ASP A 182 23.30 -5.11 0.69
CA ASP A 182 24.52 -5.41 -0.06
C ASP A 182 25.75 -4.72 0.56
#